data_AF-A0A924QXQ6-F1
#
_entry.id   AF-A0A924QXQ6-F1
#
_cell.length_a   1.000
_cell.length_b   1.000
_cell.length_c   1.000
_cell.angle_alpha   90.00
_cell.angle_beta   90.00
_cell.angle_gamma   90.00
#
_symmetry.space_group_name_H-M   'P 1'
#
loop_
_entity.id
_entity.type
_entity.pdbx_description
1 polymer ?
#
loop_
_entity_poly.entity_id
_entity_poly.type
_entity_poly.pdbx_seq_one_letter_code
_entity_poly.pdbx_strand_id
1 'polypeptide(L)'
;ATAAISTLEATSVMPQLAALLDDPNVAAAYTAAHHAYLADRDGIGRVAEIAGISAGGMPVRVKCLHALAGHSLAAGPGVNPIGDRALALATWSPDVCTCIDYLAAEVMAADVAESVTPLPATSAAAHRAGETA
;
A
#
# COMPACT_ATOMS: atom_id res chain seq x y z
N ALA A 1 -2.29 2.03 -1.36
CA ALA A 1 -0.86 2.44 -1.39
C ALA A 1 0.08 1.27 -1.68
N THR A 2 0.12 0.23 -0.83
CA THR A 2 1.16 -0.83 -0.87
C THR A 2 1.39 -1.45 -2.23
N ALA A 3 0.36 -1.95 -2.90
CA ALA A 3 0.50 -2.58 -4.22
C ALA A 3 1.06 -1.62 -5.27
N ALA A 4 0.55 -0.38 -5.34
CA ALA A 4 1.02 0.62 -6.27
C ALA A 4 2.51 0.98 -6.05
N ILE A 5 2.92 1.14 -4.79
CA ILE A 5 4.34 1.41 -4.46
C ILE A 5 5.22 0.18 -4.77
N SER A 6 4.74 -1.04 -4.48
CA SER A 6 5.45 -2.27 -4.85
C SER A 6 5.66 -2.38 -6.36
N THR A 7 4.68 -1.97 -7.17
CA THR A 7 4.85 -1.90 -8.63
C THR A 7 6.00 -0.96 -9.02
N LEU A 8 6.13 0.22 -8.39
CA LEU A 8 7.24 1.14 -8.66
C LEU A 8 8.60 0.52 -8.29
N GLU A 9 8.69 -0.14 -7.13
CA GLU A 9 9.93 -0.81 -6.72
C GLU A 9 10.30 -1.95 -7.66
N ALA A 10 9.33 -2.78 -8.07
CA ALA A 10 9.53 -3.90 -8.99
C ALA A 10 9.91 -3.45 -10.41
N THR A 11 9.55 -2.23 -10.81
CA THR A 11 9.80 -1.67 -12.15
C THR A 11 11.04 -0.76 -12.18
N SER A 12 11.94 -0.88 -11.20
CA SER A 12 13.21 -0.14 -11.14
C SER A 12 13.04 1.39 -11.08
N VAL A 13 11.98 1.90 -10.43
CA VAL A 13 11.82 3.34 -10.18
C VAL A 13 12.76 3.83 -9.07
N MET A 14 13.11 2.96 -8.12
CA MET A 14 13.99 3.33 -7.00
C MET A 14 15.34 3.92 -7.43
N PRO A 15 16.14 3.29 -8.32
CA PRO A 15 17.38 3.89 -8.80
C PRO A 15 17.19 5.24 -9.50
N GLN A 16 16.07 5.42 -10.21
CA GLN A 16 15.75 6.69 -10.89
C GLN A 16 15.51 7.81 -9.89
N LEU A 17 14.75 7.53 -8.83
CA LEU A 17 14.53 8.51 -7.75
C LEU A 17 15.80 8.71 -6.90
N ALA A 18 16.62 7.67 -6.72
CA ALA A 18 17.90 7.80 -6.03
C ALA A 18 18.88 8.73 -6.75
N ALA A 19 18.88 8.73 -8.09
CA ALA A 19 19.72 9.63 -8.89
C ALA A 19 19.38 11.12 -8.67
N LEU A 20 18.16 11.44 -8.21
CA LEU A 20 17.81 12.83 -7.86
C LEU A 20 18.62 13.37 -6.68
N LEU A 21 19.22 12.49 -5.86
CA LEU A 21 20.08 12.90 -4.74
C LEU A 21 21.41 13.52 -5.19
N ASP A 22 21.75 13.45 -6.48
CA ASP A 22 22.91 14.16 -7.04
C ASP A 22 22.66 15.68 -7.14
N ASP A 23 21.39 16.12 -7.10
CA ASP A 23 21.04 17.55 -6.98
C ASP A 23 21.19 18.01 -5.52
N PRO A 24 22.05 19.01 -5.23
CA PRO A 24 22.26 19.52 -3.88
C PRO A 24 20.98 20.01 -3.18
N ASN A 25 20.01 20.54 -3.92
CA ASN A 25 18.75 21.03 -3.35
C ASN A 25 17.88 19.85 -2.89
N VAL A 26 17.80 18.80 -3.69
CA VAL A 26 17.05 17.57 -3.34
C VAL A 26 17.74 16.87 -2.18
N ALA A 27 19.07 16.76 -2.19
CA ALA A 27 19.84 16.17 -1.09
C ALA A 27 19.64 16.95 0.22
N ALA A 28 19.64 18.28 0.17
CA ALA A 28 19.39 19.13 1.33
C ALA A 28 17.97 18.94 1.86
N ALA A 29 16.96 18.93 0.99
CA ALA A 29 15.57 18.67 1.39
C ALA A 29 15.38 17.25 1.96
N TYR A 30 16.04 16.24 1.39
CA TYR A 30 16.00 14.87 1.89
C TYR A 30 16.72 14.72 3.25
N THR A 31 17.77 15.52 3.48
CA THR A 31 18.42 15.64 4.80
C THR A 31 17.51 16.35 5.81
N ALA A 32 16.80 17.40 5.40
CA ALA A 32 15.80 18.04 6.26
C ALA A 32 14.67 17.06 6.63
N ALA A 33 14.20 16.26 5.67
CA ALA A 33 13.20 15.21 5.89
C ALA A 33 13.68 14.17 6.92
N HIS A 34 14.95 13.77 6.84
CA HIS A 34 15.58 12.90 7.83
C HIS A 34 15.53 13.48 9.25
N HIS A 35 15.88 14.76 9.39
CA HIS A 35 15.84 15.43 10.70
C HIS A 35 14.42 15.60 11.23
N ALA A 36 13.46 15.94 10.37
CA ALA A 36 12.04 16.02 10.74
C ALA A 36 11.52 14.68 11.25
N TYR A 37 11.80 13.58 10.54
CA TYR A 37 11.44 12.23 10.97
C TYR A 37 11.97 11.91 12.37
N LEU A 38 13.25 12.22 12.63
CA LEU A 38 13.86 11.96 13.94
C LEU A 38 13.24 12.82 15.03
N ALA A 39 12.97 14.10 14.76
CA ALA A 39 12.35 15.01 15.71
C ALA A 39 10.95 14.53 16.11
N ASP A 40 10.12 14.15 15.14
CA ASP A 40 8.76 13.66 15.38
C ASP A 40 8.77 12.35 16.19
N ARG A 41 9.61 11.39 15.79
CA ARG A 41 9.75 10.11 16.50
C ARG A 41 10.26 10.31 17.94
N ASP A 42 11.31 11.09 18.11
CA ASP A 42 11.94 11.30 19.41
C ASP A 42 11.04 12.12 20.35
N GLY A 43 10.04 12.85 19.82
CA GLY A 43 8.98 13.48 20.59
C GLY A 43 8.04 12.48 21.29
N ILE A 44 7.95 11.24 20.79
CA ILE A 44 7.20 10.14 21.42
C ILE A 44 8.10 9.41 22.42
N GLY A 45 9.34 9.13 22.03
CA GLY A 45 10.32 8.46 22.87
C GLY A 45 11.62 8.15 22.13
N ARG A 46 12.72 8.05 22.89
CA ARG A 46 14.05 7.74 22.35
C ARG A 46 14.41 6.29 22.60
N VAL A 47 14.92 5.63 21.56
CA VAL A 47 15.43 4.24 21.59
C VAL A 47 16.88 4.27 21.12
N ALA A 48 17.80 3.81 21.96
CA ALA A 48 19.24 3.97 21.73
C ALA A 48 19.73 3.20 20.49
N GLU A 49 19.16 2.02 20.25
CA GLU A 49 19.51 1.09 19.17
C GLU A 49 19.22 1.68 17.77
N ILE A 50 18.34 2.67 17.68
CA ILE A 50 17.96 3.33 16.42
C ILE A 50 18.26 4.84 16.43
N ALA A 51 19.16 5.28 17.32
CA ALA A 51 19.60 6.66 17.38
C ALA A 51 20.17 7.11 16.01
N GLY A 52 19.68 8.24 15.50
CA GLY A 52 20.09 8.77 14.20
C GLY A 52 19.62 7.96 12.98
N ILE A 53 18.80 6.92 13.15
CA ILE A 53 18.28 6.12 12.03
C ILE A 53 16.84 6.53 11.73
N SER A 54 16.60 7.05 10.52
CA SER A 54 15.26 7.28 9.97
C SER A 54 14.84 6.18 8.99
N ALA A 55 13.58 6.21 8.54
CA ALA A 55 13.06 5.23 7.61
C ALA A 55 13.57 5.43 6.16
N GLY A 56 13.41 4.40 5.31
CA GLY A 56 13.60 4.51 3.85
C GLY A 56 15.03 4.67 3.35
N GLY A 57 16.05 4.64 4.23
CA GLY A 57 17.46 4.82 3.86
C GLY A 57 17.94 6.28 3.86
N MET A 58 17.07 7.21 4.27
CA MET A 58 17.41 8.62 4.50
C MET A 58 18.64 8.77 5.44
N PRO A 59 19.45 9.83 5.26
CA PRO A 59 19.39 10.82 4.19
C PRO A 59 20.23 10.44 2.95
N VAL A 60 20.94 9.30 2.97
CA VAL A 60 22.02 9.01 2.01
C VAL A 60 21.60 8.15 0.82
N ARG A 61 20.49 7.41 0.95
CA ARG A 61 20.04 6.49 -0.11
C ARG A 61 18.52 6.34 -0.12
N VAL A 62 18.02 5.79 -1.22
CA VAL A 62 16.63 5.34 -1.36
C VAL A 62 16.63 3.82 -1.22
N LYS A 63 16.29 3.30 -0.04
CA LYS A 63 16.24 1.85 0.24
C LYS A 63 14.85 1.24 -0.04
N CYS A 64 13.77 1.94 0.30
CA CYS A 64 12.41 1.49 0.02
C CYS A 64 11.46 2.68 -0.11
N LEU A 65 10.62 2.67 -1.13
CA LEU A 65 9.63 3.71 -1.41
C LEU A 65 8.44 3.62 -0.46
N HIS A 66 8.07 2.44 0.06
CA HIS A 66 6.96 2.35 1.02
C HIS A 66 7.20 3.22 2.26
N ALA A 67 8.43 3.18 2.79
CA ALA A 67 8.79 3.98 3.96
C ALA A 67 8.81 5.48 3.66
N LEU A 68 9.32 5.88 2.48
CA LEU A 68 9.41 7.29 2.11
C LEU A 68 8.04 7.88 1.77
N ALA A 69 7.20 7.12 1.06
CA ALA A 69 5.80 7.48 0.82
C ALA A 69 5.02 7.56 2.13
N GLY A 70 5.21 6.60 3.04
CA GLY A 70 4.61 6.63 4.39
C GLY A 70 5.02 7.87 5.18
N HIS A 71 6.31 8.24 5.18
CA HIS A 71 6.77 9.47 5.80
C HIS A 71 6.12 10.72 5.19
N SER A 72 5.98 10.78 3.86
CA SER A 72 5.36 11.93 3.18
C SER A 72 3.88 12.07 3.51
N LEU A 73 3.15 10.96 3.59
CA LEU A 73 1.74 10.98 4.02
C LEU A 73 1.58 11.42 5.48
N ALA A 74 2.54 11.09 6.34
CA ALA A 74 2.49 11.45 7.76
C ALA A 74 2.91 12.90 8.02
N ALA A 75 4.02 13.34 7.41
CA ALA A 75 4.57 14.68 7.62
C ALA A 75 3.92 15.77 6.74
N GLY A 76 3.28 15.35 5.66
CA GLY A 76 2.61 16.22 4.70
C GLY A 76 3.42 16.48 3.42
N PRO A 77 2.76 16.97 2.36
CA PRO A 77 3.39 17.23 1.06
C PRO A 77 4.54 18.24 1.17
N GLY A 78 5.62 17.98 0.44
CA GLY A 78 6.80 18.85 0.36
C GLY A 78 7.86 18.60 1.42
N VAL A 79 7.56 17.75 2.42
CA VAL A 79 8.54 17.43 3.48
C VAL A 79 9.58 16.42 2.98
N ASN A 80 9.16 15.39 2.24
CA ASN A 80 10.05 14.34 1.77
C ASN A 80 10.01 14.24 0.24
N PRO A 81 10.98 14.85 -0.46
CA PRO A 81 10.91 15.00 -1.92
C PRO A 81 10.84 13.66 -2.67
N ILE A 82 11.49 12.62 -2.15
CA ILE A 82 11.48 11.29 -2.78
C ILE A 82 10.14 10.59 -2.56
N GLY A 83 9.61 10.66 -1.34
CA GLY A 83 8.33 10.04 -1.04
C GLY A 83 7.16 10.73 -1.75
N ASP A 84 7.18 12.06 -1.85
CA ASP A 84 6.22 12.82 -2.65
C ASP A 84 6.26 12.41 -4.12
N ARG A 85 7.46 12.24 -4.68
CA ARG A 85 7.61 11.80 -6.07
C ARG A 85 7.11 10.36 -6.27
N ALA A 86 7.33 9.48 -5.30
CA ALA A 86 6.81 8.12 -5.33
C ALA A 86 5.27 8.11 -5.29
N LEU A 87 4.65 8.95 -4.45
CA LEU A 87 3.18 9.10 -4.42
C LEU A 87 2.64 9.66 -5.74
N ALA A 88 3.30 10.65 -6.32
CA ALA A 88 2.90 11.22 -7.61
C ALA A 88 3.01 10.25 -8.79
N LEU A 89 3.90 9.24 -8.71
CA LEU A 89 4.04 8.19 -9.72
C LEU A 89 3.12 6.98 -9.46
N ALA A 90 2.62 6.83 -8.24
CA ALA A 90 1.79 5.70 -7.87
C ALA A 90 0.42 5.79 -8.53
N THR A 91 -0.14 4.64 -8.89
CA THR A 91 -1.53 4.53 -9.39
C THR A 91 -2.58 4.66 -8.28
N TRP A 92 -2.15 4.88 -7.04
CA TRP A 92 -3.00 5.02 -5.86
C TRP A 92 -2.95 6.46 -5.35
N SER A 93 -4.10 7.00 -4.93
CA SER A 93 -4.22 8.32 -4.29
C SER A 93 -4.84 8.19 -2.90
N PRO A 94 -4.40 8.98 -1.90
CA PRO A 94 -5.08 9.09 -0.60
C PRO A 94 -6.43 9.81 -0.68
N ASP A 95 -6.68 10.59 -1.74
CA ASP A 95 -7.90 11.39 -1.89
C ASP A 95 -9.10 10.58 -2.42
N VAL A 96 -8.85 9.36 -2.91
CA VAL A 96 -9.88 8.49 -3.48
C VAL A 96 -9.85 7.14 -2.77
N CYS A 97 -10.96 6.80 -2.10
CA CYS A 97 -11.14 5.49 -1.52
C CYS A 97 -11.48 4.47 -2.62
N THR A 98 -10.63 3.44 -2.79
CA THR A 98 -10.86 2.32 -3.74
C THR A 98 -11.22 1.02 -3.00
N CYS A 99 -11.64 1.13 -1.74
CA CYS A 99 -12.02 -0.03 -0.94
C CYS A 99 -13.30 -0.65 -1.51
N ILE A 100 -13.42 -1.97 -1.35
CA ILE A 100 -14.69 -2.65 -1.57
C ILE A 100 -15.68 -2.09 -0.54
N ASP A 101 -16.83 -1.64 -1.02
CA ASP A 101 -17.94 -1.34 -0.14
C ASP A 101 -18.59 -2.66 0.29
N TYR A 102 -18.16 -3.15 1.46
CA TYR A 102 -18.68 -4.39 2.03
C TYR A 102 -20.17 -4.28 2.38
N LEU A 103 -20.68 -3.09 2.65
CA LEU A 103 -22.10 -2.89 2.94
C LEU A 103 -22.93 -2.97 1.65
N ALA A 104 -22.46 -2.37 0.56
CA ALA A 104 -23.10 -2.54 -0.75
C ALA A 104 -23.02 -3.99 -1.25
N ALA A 105 -21.92 -4.70 -0.99
CA ALA A 105 -21.76 -6.10 -1.37
C ALA A 105 -22.75 -7.03 -0.66
N GLU A 106 -23.06 -6.77 0.62
CA GLU A 106 -24.07 -7.54 1.38
C GLU A 106 -25.49 -7.26 0.88
N VAL A 107 -25.82 -6.01 0.54
CA VAL A 107 -27.12 -5.66 -0.04
C VAL A 107 -27.29 -6.33 -1.42
N MET A 108 -26.26 -6.33 -2.27
CA MET A 108 -26.30 -7.04 -3.55
C MET A 108 -26.45 -8.56 -3.37
N ALA A 109 -25.83 -9.16 -2.36
CA ALA A 109 -25.99 -10.58 -2.05
C ALA A 109 -27.40 -10.91 -1.54
N ALA A 110 -28.00 -10.03 -0.72
CA ALA A 110 -29.37 -10.16 -0.24
C ALA A 110 -30.40 -10.02 -1.39
N ASP A 111 -30.22 -9.04 -2.28
CA ASP A 111 -31.07 -8.86 -3.46
C ASP A 111 -31.00 -10.06 -4.42
N VAL A 112 -29.81 -10.66 -4.60
CA VAL A 112 -29.66 -11.91 -5.38
C VAL A 112 -30.35 -13.08 -4.67
N ALA A 113 -30.24 -13.20 -3.35
CA ALA A 113 -30.88 -14.28 -2.61
C ALA A 113 -32.42 -14.20 -2.66
N GLU A 114 -33.00 -13.00 -2.63
CA GLU A 114 -34.45 -12.80 -2.71
C GLU A 114 -35.01 -12.99 -4.14
N SER A 115 -34.17 -12.82 -5.17
CA SER A 115 -34.57 -12.96 -6.58
C SER A 115 -34.34 -14.34 -7.19
N VAL A 116 -33.65 -15.26 -6.49
CA VAL A 116 -33.45 -16.64 -6.96
C VAL A 116 -34.71 -17.48 -6.73
N THR A 117 -35.42 -17.82 -7.82
CA THR A 117 -36.50 -18.83 -7.79
C THR A 117 -35.88 -20.23 -7.58
N PRO A 118 -36.32 -21.03 -6.60
CA PRO A 118 -35.74 -22.35 -6.37
C PRO A 118 -35.89 -23.26 -7.59
N LEU A 119 -34.80 -23.91 -8.01
CA LEU A 119 -34.85 -24.97 -9.02
C LEU A 119 -35.72 -26.13 -8.50
N PRO A 120 -36.63 -26.70 -9.32
CA PRO A 120 -37.42 -27.84 -8.90
C PRO A 120 -36.53 -29.04 -8.62
N ALA A 121 -36.82 -29.76 -7.53
CA ALA A 121 -36.09 -30.95 -7.14
C ALA A 121 -36.18 -32.00 -8.25
N THR A 122 -35.03 -32.37 -8.84
CA THR A 122 -34.97 -33.49 -9.77
C THR A 122 -35.12 -34.79 -8.98
N SER A 123 -36.12 -35.61 -9.33
CA SER A 123 -36.28 -36.92 -8.70
C SER A 123 -35.10 -37.81 -9.07
N ALA A 124 -34.29 -38.18 -8.09
CA ALA A 124 -33.24 -39.18 -8.27
C ALA A 124 -33.89 -40.54 -8.62
N ALA A 125 -33.74 -40.98 -9.86
CA ALA A 125 -34.11 -42.33 -10.26
C ALA A 125 -33.12 -43.33 -9.65
N ALA A 126 -33.61 -44.16 -8.72
CA ALA A 126 -32.84 -45.20 -8.05
C ALA A 126 -32.32 -46.24 -9.05
N HIS A 127 -31.00 -46.36 -9.18
CA HIS A 127 -30.36 -47.45 -9.89
C HIS A 127 -30.49 -48.72 -9.04
N ARG A 128 -31.40 -49.64 -9.42
CA ARG A 128 -31.53 -50.94 -8.74
C ARG A 128 -30.30 -51.80 -9.02
N ALA A 129 -29.79 -52.40 -7.96
CA ALA A 129 -28.80 -53.47 -7.98
C ALA A 129 -29.33 -54.70 -8.74
N GLY A 130 -28.48 -55.29 -9.58
CA GLY A 130 -28.69 -56.61 -10.18
C GLY A 130 -27.74 -57.61 -9.53
N GLU A 131 -28.31 -58.66 -8.95
CA GLU A 131 -27.63 -59.79 -8.30
C GLU A 131 -27.80 -61.07 -9.15
N THR A 132 -26.85 -62.00 -9.01
CA THR A 132 -26.81 -63.42 -9.47
C THR A 132 -26.48 -63.66 -10.96
N ALA A 133 -25.63 -64.62 -11.35
CA ALA A 133 -25.21 -65.89 -10.74
C ALA A 133 -23.70 -66.19 -10.89
#